data_AF-A0ABD3YNL3-F1
#
_entry.id   AF-A0ABD3YNL3-F1
#
_cell.length_a   1.000
_cell.length_b   1.000
_cell.length_c   1.000
_cell.angle_alpha   90.00
_cell.angle_beta   90.00
_cell.angle_gamma   90.00
#
_symmetry.space_group_name_H-M   'P 1'
#
loop_
_entity.id
_entity.type
_entity.pdbx_description
1 polymer ?
#
loop_
_entity_poly.entity_id
_entity_poly.type
_entity_poly.pdbx_seq_one_letter_code
_entity_poly.pdbx_strand_id
1 'polypeptide(L)'
;MNLGRVPCDGCTHCCKNELLVLHPEMGDRPEQYETQQVKNPITGQQVFALKQKPNGDCIYLGDDGCTIHGKAPAICREFDCRALFIRAGSRNERRRLLKTGLLTKHVLEAGRIRVHTLEA
;
A
#
# COMPACT_ATOMS: atom_id res chain seq x y z
N MET A 1 6.55 -6.20 -14.61
CA MET A 1 5.75 -7.45 -14.69
C MET A 1 4.35 -7.11 -14.26
N ASN A 2 3.39 -7.17 -15.17
CA ASN A 2 1.97 -7.00 -14.85
C ASN A 2 1.45 -8.38 -14.42
N LEU A 3 1.19 -8.56 -13.12
CA LEU A 3 0.88 -9.84 -12.49
C LEU A 3 -0.64 -10.16 -12.48
N GLY A 4 -1.40 -9.50 -13.36
CA GLY A 4 -2.86 -9.54 -13.35
C GLY A 4 -3.46 -8.81 -12.14
N ARG A 5 -4.80 -8.75 -12.09
CA ARG A 5 -5.52 -8.14 -10.97
C ARG A 5 -5.30 -8.98 -9.71
N VAL A 6 -4.90 -8.35 -8.62
CA VAL A 6 -4.83 -9.03 -7.31
C VAL A 6 -6.24 -9.49 -6.92
N PRO A 7 -6.45 -10.77 -6.55
CA PRO A 7 -7.74 -11.25 -6.05
C PRO A 7 -7.93 -10.76 -4.61
N CYS A 8 -8.18 -9.45 -4.48
CA CYS A 8 -8.37 -8.80 -3.21
C CYS A 8 -9.68 -9.25 -2.55
N ASP A 9 -10.74 -9.49 -3.34
CA ASP A 9 -12.09 -9.86 -2.89
C ASP A 9 -12.60 -8.98 -1.75
N GLY A 10 -12.44 -7.66 -1.91
CA GLY A 10 -12.82 -6.67 -0.89
C GLY A 10 -11.78 -6.46 0.22
N CYS A 11 -10.60 -7.08 0.14
CA CYS A 11 -9.49 -6.84 1.07
C CYS A 11 -9.10 -5.35 1.12
N THR A 12 -8.95 -4.82 2.34
CA THR A 12 -8.55 -3.43 2.58
C THR A 12 -7.23 -3.31 3.35
N HIS A 13 -6.41 -4.36 3.40
CA HIS A 13 -5.22 -4.36 4.26
C HIS A 13 -4.21 -3.27 3.90
N CYS A 14 -4.02 -2.95 2.61
CA CYS A 14 -3.15 -1.84 2.20
C CYS A 14 -3.68 -0.45 2.56
N CYS A 15 -4.96 -0.34 2.95
CA CYS A 15 -5.55 0.91 3.41
C CYS A 15 -5.44 1.08 4.93
N LYS A 16 -4.96 0.07 5.67
CA LYS A 16 -4.95 0.07 7.14
C LYS A 16 -3.54 0.22 7.68
N ASN A 17 -3.29 1.30 8.41
CA ASN A 17 -1.98 1.59 9.03
C ASN A 17 -0.79 1.62 8.05
N GLU A 18 -1.04 1.86 6.77
CA GLU A 18 0.01 2.03 5.75
C GLU A 18 0.13 3.49 5.35
N LEU A 19 1.35 3.91 5.02
CA LEU A 19 1.62 5.25 4.51
C LEU A 19 1.60 5.25 2.97
N LEU A 20 0.49 5.70 2.40
CA LEU A 20 0.28 5.73 0.96
C LEU A 20 0.84 7.02 0.35
N VAL A 21 2.15 7.00 0.06
CA VAL A 21 2.87 8.11 -0.58
C VAL A 21 2.33 8.33 -2.00
N LEU A 22 2.09 9.59 -2.36
CA LEU A 22 1.73 9.99 -3.71
C LEU A 22 2.98 10.09 -4.58
N HIS A 23 2.83 9.69 -5.83
CA HIS A 23 3.91 9.67 -6.82
C HIS A 23 3.57 10.59 -7.99
N PRO A 24 3.84 11.92 -7.89
CA PRO A 24 3.59 12.85 -8.99
C PRO A 24 4.26 12.47 -10.30
N GLU A 25 5.42 11.83 -10.23
CA GLU A 25 6.14 11.27 -11.38
C GLU A 25 5.36 10.15 -12.10
N MET A 26 4.37 9.55 -11.43
CA MET A 26 3.45 8.54 -11.97
C MET A 26 2.05 9.11 -12.28
N GLY A 27 1.93 10.44 -12.30
CA GLY A 27 0.70 11.15 -12.64
C GLY A 27 -0.25 11.40 -11.47
N ASP A 28 0.17 11.14 -10.23
CA ASP A 28 -0.62 11.58 -9.07
C ASP A 28 -0.62 13.10 -8.96
N ARG A 29 -1.80 13.67 -8.68
CA ARG A 29 -1.98 15.10 -8.48
C ARG A 29 -2.38 15.34 -7.03
N PRO A 30 -1.46 15.73 -6.12
CA PRO A 30 -1.77 15.89 -4.70
C PRO A 30 -3.00 16.75 -4.40
N GLU A 31 -3.27 17.75 -5.23
CA GLU A 31 -4.44 18.62 -5.15
C GLU A 31 -5.79 17.91 -5.33
N GLN A 32 -5.81 16.67 -5.85
CA GLN A 32 -7.02 15.87 -6.04
C GLN A 32 -7.39 15.02 -4.81
N TYR A 33 -6.55 15.04 -3.77
CA TYR A 33 -6.66 14.20 -2.59
C TYR A 33 -6.56 15.00 -1.29
N GLU A 34 -7.08 14.43 -0.21
CA GLU A 34 -6.76 14.81 1.15
C GLU A 34 -5.37 14.27 1.48
N THR A 35 -4.42 15.18 1.64
CA THR A 35 -3.02 14.83 1.80
C THR A 35 -2.47 15.28 3.15
N GLN A 36 -1.34 14.67 3.51
CA GLN A 36 -0.47 15.11 4.59
C GLN A 36 0.97 15.14 4.08
N GLN A 37 1.76 16.07 4.57
CA GLN A 37 3.19 16.09 4.31
C GLN A 37 3.89 15.17 5.30
N VAL A 38 4.68 14.23 4.78
CA VAL A 38 5.45 13.27 5.58
C VAL A 38 6.89 13.19 5.09
N LYS A 39 7.79 12.80 5.98
CA LYS A 39 9.15 12.46 5.59
C LYS A 39 9.15 11.05 5.03
N ASN A 40 9.55 10.88 3.77
CA ASN A 40 9.68 9.56 3.17
C ASN A 40 10.68 8.74 3.99
N PRO A 41 10.30 7.56 4.49
CA PRO A 41 11.16 6.78 5.39
C PRO A 41 12.38 6.16 4.71
N ILE A 42 12.40 6.10 3.37
CA ILE A 42 13.50 5.56 2.55
C ILE A 42 14.44 6.69 2.12
N THR A 43 13.91 7.76 1.53
CA THR A 43 14.74 8.85 0.96
C THR A 43 15.00 9.99 1.93
N GLY A 44 14.21 10.10 3.01
CA GLY A 44 14.25 11.21 3.95
C GLY A 44 13.70 12.53 3.41
N GLN A 45 13.20 12.57 2.17
CA GLN A 45 12.64 13.77 1.55
C GLN A 45 11.21 14.05 2.05
N GLN A 46 10.83 15.31 2.06
CA GLN A 46 9.44 15.69 2.31
C GLN A 46 8.59 15.32 1.09
N VAL A 47 7.54 14.53 1.29
CA VAL A 47 6.63 14.06 0.24
C VAL A 47 5.18 14.22 0.68
N PHE A 48 4.25 14.16 -0.26
CA PHE A 48 2.83 14.05 0.04
C PHE A 48 2.43 12.58 0.15
N ALA A 49 1.63 12.26 1.16
CA ALA A 49 0.93 10.99 1.27
C ALA A 49 -0.58 11.26 1.44
N LEU A 50 -1.40 10.25 1.16
CA LEU A 50 -2.81 10.30 1.55
C LEU A 50 -2.90 10.50 3.06
N LYS A 51 -3.81 11.37 3.48
CA LYS A 51 -4.08 11.61 4.90
C LYS A 51 -4.56 10.33 5.57
N GLN A 52 -4.17 10.15 6.82
CA GLN A 52 -4.63 9.05 7.67
C GLN A 52 -5.66 9.57 8.69
N LYS A 53 -6.59 8.71 9.07
CA LYS A 53 -7.47 8.87 10.22
C LYS A 53 -6.64 8.77 11.52
N PRO A 54 -7.19 9.18 12.68
CA PRO A 54 -6.50 9.05 13.96
C PRO A 54 -6.05 7.62 14.30
N ASN A 55 -6.73 6.59 13.77
CA ASN A 55 -6.39 5.18 13.96
C ASN A 55 -5.33 4.66 12.96
N GLY A 56 -4.78 5.51 12.10
CA GLY A 56 -3.76 5.15 11.10
C GLY A 56 -4.30 4.64 9.76
N ASP A 57 -5.60 4.41 9.62
CA ASP A 57 -6.19 4.00 8.34
C ASP A 57 -6.21 5.16 7.34
N CYS A 58 -6.18 4.85 6.06
CA CYS A 58 -6.36 5.85 5.00
C CYS A 58 -7.69 6.59 5.20
N ILE A 59 -7.69 7.91 5.01
CA ILE A 59 -8.89 8.76 5.13
C ILE A 59 -10.02 8.30 4.20
N TYR A 60 -9.68 7.69 3.06
CA TYR A 60 -10.62 7.18 2.06
C TYR A 60 -11.10 5.74 2.29
N LEU A 61 -10.70 5.10 3.38
CA LEU A 61 -11.27 3.80 3.76
C LEU A 61 -12.65 4.00 4.38
N GLY A 62 -13.71 3.73 3.64
CA GLY A 62 -15.09 3.67 4.15
C GLY A 62 -15.44 2.29 4.69
N ASP A 63 -16.68 2.13 5.15
CA ASP A 63 -17.18 0.88 5.73
C ASP A 63 -17.19 -0.27 4.72
N ASP A 64 -17.51 0.03 3.45
CA ASP A 64 -17.55 -0.93 2.33
C ASP A 64 -16.24 -0.98 1.52
N GLY A 65 -15.18 -0.31 1.97
CA GLY A 65 -13.87 -0.28 1.31
C GLY A 65 -13.44 1.09 0.78
N CYS A 66 -12.59 1.11 -0.25
CA CYS A 66 -11.99 2.34 -0.74
C CYS A 66 -13.01 3.22 -1.49
N THR A 67 -13.30 4.40 -0.95
CA THR A 67 -14.29 5.33 -1.51
C THR A 67 -13.81 6.04 -2.78
N ILE A 68 -12.52 5.95 -3.08
CA ILE A 68 -11.90 6.57 -4.26
C ILE A 68 -11.33 5.54 -5.25
N HIS A 69 -11.74 4.27 -5.18
CA HIS A 69 -11.12 3.19 -5.98
C HIS A 69 -11.04 3.52 -7.49
N GLY A 70 -12.07 4.17 -8.06
CA GLY A 70 -12.09 4.57 -9.47
C GLY A 70 -11.11 5.69 -9.87
N LYS A 71 -10.55 6.42 -8.89
CA LYS A 71 -9.56 7.50 -9.06
C LYS A 71 -8.39 7.36 -8.09
N ALA A 72 -8.07 6.13 -7.69
CA ALA A 72 -7.04 5.87 -6.70
C ALA A 72 -5.65 6.29 -7.23
N PRO A 73 -4.73 6.75 -6.36
CA PRO A 73 -3.40 7.14 -6.79
C PRO A 73 -2.59 5.95 -7.32
N ALA A 74 -1.46 6.23 -7.96
CA ALA A 74 -0.57 5.27 -8.60
C ALA A 74 -0.23 4.10 -7.66
N ILE A 75 0.20 4.40 -6.43
CA ILE A 75 0.55 3.35 -5.45
C ILE A 75 -0.63 2.38 -5.20
N CYS A 76 -1.86 2.88 -5.08
CA CYS A 76 -3.03 2.04 -4.84
C CYS A 76 -3.41 1.18 -6.06
N ARG A 77 -3.14 1.67 -7.27
CA ARG A 77 -3.44 0.97 -8.52
C ARG A 77 -2.42 -0.11 -8.84
N GLU A 78 -1.16 0.14 -8.52
CA GLU A 78 -0.04 -0.75 -8.86
C GLU A 78 0.32 -1.72 -7.74
N PHE A 79 -0.10 -1.44 -6.51
CA PHE A 79 0.27 -2.25 -5.37
C PHE A 79 -0.23 -3.70 -5.50
N ASP A 80 0.72 -4.63 -5.47
CA ASP A 80 0.46 -6.06 -5.42
C ASP A 80 1.13 -6.68 -4.20
N CYS A 81 0.31 -7.08 -3.22
CA CYS A 81 0.79 -7.70 -1.98
C CYS A 81 1.53 -9.03 -2.21
N ARG A 82 1.20 -9.78 -3.26
CA ARG A 82 1.85 -11.04 -3.64
C ARG A 82 3.27 -10.75 -4.12
N ALA A 83 3.38 -9.75 -5.00
CA ALA A 83 4.65 -9.29 -5.53
C ALA A 83 5.54 -8.69 -4.43
N LEU A 84 4.95 -7.94 -3.49
CA LEU A 84 5.64 -7.47 -2.29
C LEU A 84 6.18 -8.65 -1.46
N PHE A 85 5.36 -9.68 -1.20
CA PHE A 85 5.76 -10.84 -0.41
C PHE A 85 6.95 -11.61 -1.02
N ILE A 86 6.96 -11.77 -2.35
CA ILE A 86 8.09 -12.37 -3.09
C ILE A 86 9.33 -11.50 -2.92
N ARG A 87 9.23 -10.19 -3.20
CA ARG A 87 10.36 -9.25 -3.11
C ARG A 87 10.91 -9.07 -1.70
N ALA A 88 10.07 -9.23 -0.69
CA ALA A 88 10.47 -9.17 0.71
C ALA A 88 11.42 -10.31 1.13
N GLY A 89 11.66 -11.29 0.25
CA GLY A 89 12.74 -12.25 0.36
C GLY A 89 12.52 -13.31 1.45
N SER A 90 13.61 -13.68 2.12
CA SER A 90 13.63 -14.68 3.19
C SER A 90 12.81 -14.26 4.41
N ARG A 91 12.54 -15.22 5.30
CA ARG A 91 11.88 -14.98 6.59
C ARG A 91 12.59 -13.90 7.43
N ASN A 92 13.92 -13.84 7.37
CA ASN A 92 14.69 -12.87 8.14
C ASN A 92 14.59 -11.46 7.55
N GLU A 93 14.59 -11.32 6.22
CA GLU A 93 14.38 -10.04 5.53
C GLU A 93 12.98 -9.50 5.78
N ARG A 94 11.95 -10.35 5.65
CA ARG A 94 10.56 -10.01 6.00
C ARG A 94 10.43 -9.49 7.44
N ARG A 95 11.07 -10.14 8.40
CA ARG A 95 11.09 -9.68 9.81
C ARG A 95 11.78 -8.34 9.99
N ARG A 96 12.86 -8.07 9.24
CA ARG A 96 13.55 -6.78 9.28
C ARG A 96 12.64 -5.68 8.73
N LEU A 97 11.98 -5.92 7.59
CA LEU A 97 11.02 -4.97 7.01
C LEU A 97 9.89 -4.64 8.00
N LEU A 98 9.28 -5.63 8.65
CA LEU A 98 8.24 -5.39 9.65
C LEU A 98 8.71 -4.51 10.82
N LYS A 99 9.98 -4.63 11.24
CA LYS A 99 10.55 -3.80 12.31
C LYS A 99 10.75 -2.33 11.91
N THR A 100 10.88 -2.06 10.61
CA THR A 100 11.02 -0.68 10.11
C THR A 100 9.70 0.08 10.07
N GLY A 101 8.56 -0.62 10.15
CA GLY A 101 7.23 -0.02 9.97
C GLY A 101 6.90 0.36 8.52
N LEU A 102 7.77 0.05 7.55
CA LEU A 102 7.53 0.29 6.12
C LEU A 102 6.38 -0.54 5.53
N LEU A 103 5.98 -1.61 6.21
CA LEU A 103 4.84 -2.44 5.85
C LEU A 103 4.25 -3.08 7.10
N THR A 104 2.94 -3.28 7.12
CA THR A 104 2.26 -3.99 8.20
C THR A 104 2.26 -5.51 8.01
N LYS A 105 2.19 -6.24 9.13
CA LYS A 105 2.07 -7.70 9.12
C LYS A 105 0.88 -8.19 8.29
N HIS A 106 -0.23 -7.46 8.31
CA HIS A 106 -1.45 -7.82 7.58
C HIS A 106 -1.24 -7.78 6.07
N VAL A 107 -0.55 -6.77 5.56
CA VAL A 107 -0.22 -6.66 4.14
C VAL A 107 0.73 -7.79 3.71
N LEU A 108 1.76 -8.09 4.51
CA LEU A 108 2.67 -9.19 4.21
C LEU A 108 1.95 -10.55 4.18
N GLU A 109 1.07 -10.78 5.16
CA GLU A 109 0.32 -12.02 5.29
C GLU A 109 -0.71 -12.18 4.15
N ALA A 110 -1.37 -11.10 3.76
CA ALA A 110 -2.27 -11.09 2.60
C ALA A 110 -1.53 -11.52 1.33
N GLY A 111 -0.30 -11.04 1.15
CA GLY A 111 0.60 -11.45 0.07
C GLY A 111 0.99 -12.92 0.14
N ARG A 112 1.38 -13.41 1.32
CA ARG A 112 1.72 -14.82 1.57
C ARG A 112 0.58 -15.75 1.18
N ILE A 113 -0.63 -15.43 1.63
CA ILE A 113 -1.82 -16.26 1.39
C ILE A 113 -2.15 -16.29 -0.10
N ARG A 114 -2.01 -15.16 -0.81
CA ARG A 114 -2.41 -15.03 -2.22
C ARG A 114 -1.30 -15.36 -3.23
N VAL A 115 -0.07 -15.61 -2.80
CA VAL A 115 1.07 -15.76 -3.74
C VAL A 115 0.85 -16.90 -4.75
N HIS A 116 0.16 -17.97 -4.34
CA HIS A 116 -0.17 -19.10 -5.21
C HIS A 116 -1.07 -18.72 -6.40
N THR A 117 -1.78 -17.59 -6.33
CA THR A 117 -2.63 -17.08 -7.42
C THR A 117 -1.84 -16.44 -8.56
N LEU A 118 -0.51 -16.37 -8.45
CA LEU A 118 0.38 -15.92 -9.53
C LEU A 118 0.81 -17.04 -10.47
N GLU A 119 0.71 -18.29 -10.02
CA GLU A 119 1.08 -19.49 -10.78
C GLU A 119 -0.12 -20.13 -11.49
N ALA A 120 -1.29 -19.47 -11.42
CA ALA A 120 -2.55 -19.88 -12.01
C ALA A 120 -2.83 -19.15 -13.33
#